data_AF-A0A4Y2SFV1-F1
#
_entry.id   AF-A0A4Y2SFV1-F1
#
_cell.length_a   1.000
_cell.length_b   1.000
_cell.length_c   1.000
_cell.angle_alpha   90.00
_cell.angle_beta   90.00
_cell.angle_gamma   90.00
#
_symmetry.space_group_name_H-M   'P 1'
#
loop_
_entity.id
_entity.type
_entity.pdbx_description
1 polymer ?
#
loop_
_entity_poly.entity_id
_entity_poly.type
_entity_poly.pdbx_seq_one_letter_code
_entity_poly.pdbx_strand_id
1 'polypeptide(L)' 'MKNLEARLESVHAFARERKKLASERMNTRYDSRATDHHFKDGDVVWMSKQRRGLSPKLQQNWEGPYTVVKKLNDAVY' A
#
# COMPACT_ATOMS: atom_id res chain seq x y z
N MET A 1 41.19 -19.42 -2.43
CA MET A 1 39.79 -19.67 -2.87
C MET A 1 38.80 -19.45 -1.73
N LYS A 2 38.93 -20.15 -0.59
CA LYS A 2 37.99 -20.09 0.55
C LYS A 2 37.70 -18.68 1.15
N ASN A 3 38.67 -17.75 1.13
CA ASN A 3 38.47 -16.41 1.68
C ASN A 3 37.53 -15.55 0.81
N LEU A 4 37.61 -15.68 -0.51
CA LEU A 4 36.78 -14.92 -1.44
C LEU A 4 35.33 -15.37 -1.36
N GLU A 5 35.11 -16.69 -1.34
CA GLU A 5 33.78 -17.30 -1.20
C GLU A 5 33.09 -16.84 0.08
N ALA A 6 33.78 -16.91 1.23
CA ALA A 6 33.24 -16.45 2.51
C ALA A 6 32.88 -14.95 2.51
N ARG A 7 33.66 -14.11 1.83
CA ARG A 7 33.36 -12.67 1.68
C ARG A 7 32.17 -12.41 0.77
N LEU A 8 32.01 -13.20 -0.29
CA LEU A 8 30.86 -13.07 -1.19
C LEU A 8 29.57 -13.53 -0.51
N GLU A 9 29.61 -14.63 0.24
CA GLU A 9 28.48 -15.10 1.03
C GLU A 9 28.07 -14.08 2.10
N SER A 10 29.03 -13.45 2.78
CA SER A 10 28.71 -12.44 3.79
C SER A 10 28.10 -11.17 3.19
N VAL A 11 28.61 -10.69 2.05
CA VAL A 11 28.05 -9.54 1.32
C VAL A 11 26.65 -9.87 0.81
N HIS A 12 26.44 -11.08 0.30
CA HIS A 12 25.13 -11.52 -0.17
C HIS A 12 24.12 -11.62 0.97
N ALA A 13 24.49 -12.23 2.09
CA ALA A 13 23.66 -12.29 3.29
C ALA A 13 23.30 -10.89 3.80
N PHE A 14 24.29 -9.99 3.85
CA PHE A 14 24.09 -8.59 4.22
C PHE A 14 23.09 -7.88 3.30
N ALA A 15 23.23 -8.02 1.98
CA ALA A 15 22.30 -7.42 1.03
C ALA A 15 20.86 -7.94 1.20
N ARG A 16 20.70 -9.24 1.47
CA ARG A 16 19.39 -9.87 1.72
C ARG A 16 18.74 -9.33 2.98
N GLU A 17 19.51 -9.21 4.06
CA GLU A 17 19.04 -8.67 5.33
C GLU A 17 18.61 -7.20 5.18
N ARG A 18 19.43 -6.37 4.51
CA ARG A 18 19.12 -4.95 4.29
C ARG A 18 17.86 -4.77 3.45
N LYS A 19 17.63 -5.62 2.45
CA LYS A 19 16.40 -5.61 1.65
C LYS A 19 15.17 -5.95 2.51
N LYS A 20 15.27 -6.97 3.37
CA LYS A 20 14.20 -7.34 4.29
C LYS A 20 13.86 -6.20 5.25
N LEU A 21 14.87 -5.62 5.91
CA LEU A 21 14.69 -4.51 6.83
C LEU A 21 14.09 -3.27 6.14
N ALA A 22 14.50 -2.97 4.92
CA ALA A 22 13.91 -1.86 4.16
C ALA A 22 12.43 -2.10 3.85
N SER A 23 12.05 -3.33 3.50
CA SER A 23 10.66 -3.71 3.28
C SER A 23 9.82 -3.61 4.55
N GLU A 24 10.36 -4.07 5.68
CA GLU A 24 9.68 -3.99 6.98
C GLU A 24 9.46 -2.53 7.40
N ARG A 25 10.49 -1.68 7.28
CA ARG A 25 10.38 -0.23 7.54
C ARG A 25 9.34 0.43 6.65
N MET A 26 9.25 0.02 5.39
CA MET A 26 8.24 0.52 4.45
C MET A 26 6.83 0.13 4.89
N ASN A 27 6.61 -1.14 5.26
CA ASN A 27 5.32 -1.62 5.74
C ASN A 27 4.90 -0.87 7.01
N THR A 28 5.76 -0.78 8.02
CA THR A 28 5.44 -0.05 9.26
C THR A 28 5.08 1.42 8.99
N ARG A 29 5.76 2.08 8.04
CA ARG A 29 5.42 3.45 7.64
C ARG A 29 4.07 3.53 6.93
N TYR A 30 3.73 2.53 6.12
CA TYR A 30 2.45 2.48 5.43
C TYR A 30 1.30 2.22 6.41
N ASP A 31 1.46 1.21 7.28
CA ASP A 31 0.47 0.82 8.28
C ASP A 31 0.21 1.95 9.29
N SER A 32 1.25 2.66 9.74
CA SER A 32 1.08 3.84 10.61
C SER A 32 0.39 5.03 9.93
N ARG A 33 0.36 5.05 8.58
CA ARG A 33 -0.35 6.06 7.79
C ARG A 33 -1.74 5.61 7.37
N ALA A 34 -2.12 4.36 7.61
CA ALA A 34 -3.47 3.89 7.39
C ALA A 34 -4.37 4.53 8.47
N THR A 35 -4.83 5.75 8.20
CA THR A 35 -5.92 6.33 8.96
C THR A 35 -7.19 5.57 8.62
N ASP A 36 -7.85 5.07 9.66
CA ASP A 36 -9.14 4.40 9.53
C ASP A 36 -10.23 5.45 9.29
N HIS A 37 -10.55 5.67 8.02
CA HIS A 37 -11.56 6.63 7.61
C HIS A 37 -12.94 5.98 7.77
N HIS A 38 -13.55 6.19 8.92
CA HIS A 38 -14.90 5.72 9.20
C HIS A 38 -15.93 6.64 8.56
N PHE A 39 -16.50 6.23 7.43
CA PHE A 39 -17.65 6.92 6.86
C PHE A 39 -18.94 6.59 7.62
N LYS A 40 -19.85 7.56 7.67
CA LYS A 40 -21.19 7.43 8.23
C LYS A 40 -22.24 7.60 7.14
N ASP A 41 -23.44 7.09 7.39
CA ASP A 41 -24.59 7.29 6.52
C ASP A 41 -24.82 8.80 6.32
N GLY A 42 -24.91 9.23 5.07
CA GLY A 42 -25.00 10.65 4.69
C GLY A 42 -23.67 11.33 4.32
N ASP A 43 -22.52 10.69 4.54
CA ASP A 43 -21.23 11.26 4.13
C ASP A 43 -21.09 11.28 2.61
N VAL A 44 -20.51 12.37 2.10
CA VAL A 44 -20.19 12.53 0.67
C VAL A 44 -18.77 12.02 0.39
N VAL A 45 -18.67 11.00 -0.45
CA VAL A 45 -17.43 10.30 -0.78
C VAL A 45 -17.16 10.31 -2.28
N TRP A 46 -15.89 10.36 -2.63
CA TRP A 46 -15.42 10.22 -4.01
C TRP A 46 -14.95 8.79 -4.26
N MET A 47 -15.50 8.14 -5.28
CA MET A 47 -15.14 6.76 -5.60
C MET A 47 -13.95 6.70 -6.55
N SER A 48 -12.93 5.93 -6.18
CA SER A 48 -11.76 5.72 -7.04
C SER A 48 -12.05 4.66 -8.10
N LYS A 49 -12.04 5.05 -9.38
CA LYS A 49 -12.13 4.17 -10.55
C LYS A 49 -10.82 3.40 -10.73
N GLN A 50 -10.75 2.21 -10.14
CA GLN A 50 -9.61 1.33 -10.37
C GLN A 50 -9.78 0.57 -11.70
N ARG A 51 -9.33 1.19 -12.81
CA ARG A 51 -9.30 0.54 -14.12
C ARG A 51 -8.10 -0.39 -14.23
N ARG A 52 -8.34 -1.70 -14.19
CA ARG A 52 -7.28 -2.70 -14.41
C ARG A 52 -6.74 -2.60 -15.84
N GLY A 53 -5.42 -2.67 -16.00
CA GLY A 53 -4.76 -2.68 -17.32
C GLY A 53 -4.51 -1.32 -17.96
N LEU A 54 -4.89 -0.21 -17.31
CA LEU A 54 -4.61 1.15 -17.77
C LEU A 54 -3.59 1.84 -16.85
N SER A 55 -2.73 2.67 -17.43
CA SER A 55 -1.77 3.47 -16.65
C SER A 55 -2.55 4.48 -15.78
N PRO A 56 -2.33 4.51 -14.44
CA PRO A 56 -3.02 5.44 -13.55
C PRO A 56 -2.69 6.93 -13.79
N LYS A 57 -1.64 7.21 -14.57
CA LYS A 57 -1.18 8.57 -14.84
C LYS A 57 -2.06 9.20 -15.94
N LEU A 58 -2.47 10.46 -15.73
CA LEU A 58 -3.30 11.26 -16.65
C LEU A 58 -4.75 10.79 -16.83
N GLN A 59 -5.28 9.94 -15.93
CA GLN A 59 -6.69 9.52 -15.94
C GLN A 59 -7.51 10.24 -14.87
N GLN A 60 -8.80 10.49 -15.16
CA GLN A 60 -9.77 10.91 -14.16
C GLN A 60 -10.13 9.70 -13.29
N ASN A 61 -9.38 9.53 -12.20
CA ASN A 61 -9.51 8.40 -11.28
C ASN A 61 -10.66 8.57 -10.28
N TRP A 62 -11.18 9.77 -10.11
CA TRP A 62 -12.24 10.06 -9.15
C TRP A 62 -13.58 10.17 -9.86
N GLU A 63 -14.56 9.42 -9.39
CA GLU A 63 -15.94 9.48 -9.85
C GLU A 63 -16.82 10.02 -8.74
N GLY A 64 -17.58 11.07 -9.08
CA GLY A 64 -18.77 11.56 -8.38
C GLY A 64 -18.61 11.96 -6.92
N PRO A 65 -19.45 12.89 -6.43
CA PRO A 65 -19.87 12.84 -5.05
C PRO A 65 -20.95 11.77 -4.91
N TYR A 66 -20.61 10.66 -4.28
CA TYR A 66 -21.57 9.65 -3.84
C TYR A 66 -21.94 9.89 -2.39
N THR A 67 -23.15 9.52 -2.00
CA THR A 67 -23.58 9.55 -0.60
C THR A 67 -23.62 8.13 -0.07
N VAL A 68 -22.98 7.89 1.08
CA VAL A 68 -23.08 6.61 1.79
C VAL A 68 -24.52 6.44 2.28
N VAL A 69 -25.20 5.41 1.81
CA VAL A 69 -26.61 5.16 2.18
C VAL A 69 -26.69 4.37 3.48
N LYS A 70 -25.86 3.33 3.62
CA LYS A 70 -25.85 2.47 4.80
C LYS A 70 -24.54 1.70 4.92
N LYS A 71 -23.86 1.87 6.05
CA LYS A 71 -22.74 1.00 6.43
C LYS A 71 -23.22 -0.44 6.68
N LEU A 72 -22.71 -1.39 5.89
CA LEU A 72 -22.96 -2.83 6.04
C LEU A 72 -21.89 -3.52 6.89
N ASN A 73 -20.62 -3.10 6.78
CA ASN A 73 -19.49 -3.63 7.55
C ASN A 73 -18.38 -2.57 7.68
N ASP A 74 -17.32 -2.83 8.44
CA ASP A 74 -16.20 -1.86 8.60
C ASP A 74 -15.48 -1.52 7.29
N ALA A 75 -15.54 -2.40 6.29
CA ALA A 75 -14.99 -2.16 4.96
C ALA A 75 -16.06 -1.93 3.87
N VAL A 76 -17.36 -2.01 4.19
CA VAL A 76 -18.45 -1.95 3.21
C VAL A 76 -19.46 -0.89 3.63
N TYR A 77 -19.55 0.16 2.83
CA TYR A 77 -20.37 1.36 3.03
C TYR A 77 -21.40 1.52 1.92
#